data_AF-A0A352NRK8-F1
#
_entry.id   AF-A0A352NRK8-F1
#
_cell.length_a   1.000
_cell.length_b   1.000
_cell.length_c   1.000
_cell.angle_alpha   90.00
_cell.angle_beta   90.00
_cell.angle_gamma   90.00
#
_symmetry.space_group_name_H-M   'P 1'
#
loop_
_entity.id
_entity.type
_entity.pdbx_description
1 polymer ?
#
loop_
_entity_poly.entity_id
_entity_poly.type
_entity_poly.pdbx_seq_one_letter_code
_entity_poly.pdbx_strand_id
1 'polypeptide(L)' 'IKQRIRRAIKVGLRNIANMGIEDYTDDIFHTYANVLFDFTNVKAEMDFINGKRKSEGKISINKFFEGLILRCQDN' A
#
# COMPACT_ATOMS: atom_id res chain seq x y z
N ILE A 1 -20.99 -1.07 2.36
CA ILE A 1 -19.92 -0.22 2.94
C ILE A 1 -18.56 -0.92 2.95
N LYS A 2 -18.40 -2.11 3.56
CA LYS A 2 -17.13 -2.86 3.59
C LYS A 2 -16.42 -2.99 2.23
N GLN A 3 -17.15 -3.28 1.15
CA GLN A 3 -16.55 -3.37 -0.19
C GLN A 3 -16.07 -2.03 -0.76
N ARG A 4 -16.74 -0.92 -0.42
CA ARG A 4 -16.29 0.42 -0.81
C ARG A 4 -14.97 0.76 -0.12
N ILE A 5 -14.86 0.44 1.16
CA ILE A 5 -13.61 0.59 1.95
C ILE A 5 -12.49 -0.24 1.32
N ARG A 6 -12.74 -1.52 1.01
CA ARG A 6 -11.74 -2.38 0.34
C ARG A 6 -11.26 -1.79 -0.98
N ARG A 7 -12.18 -1.28 -1.81
CA ARG A 7 -11.81 -0.63 -3.08
C ARG A 7 -10.95 0.61 -2.86
N ALA A 8 -11.29 1.46 -1.89
CA ALA A 8 -10.50 2.63 -1.57
C ALA A 8 -9.08 2.28 -1.07
N ILE A 9 -8.95 1.31 -0.16
CA ILE A 9 -7.65 0.83 0.33
C ILE A 9 -6.81 0.26 -0.83
N LYS A 10 -7.44 -0.45 -1.77
CA LYS A 10 -6.77 -0.99 -2.95
C LYS A 10 -6.26 0.10 -3.90
N VAL A 11 -7.01 1.19 -4.07
CA VAL A 11 -6.53 2.37 -4.81
C VAL A 11 -5.31 2.97 -4.10
N GLY A 12 -5.36 3.10 -2.77
CA GLY A 12 -4.21 3.54 -1.97
C GLY A 12 -2.96 2.68 -2.19
N LEU A 13 -3.10 1.34 -2.13
CA LEU A 13 -2.01 0.41 -2.41
C LEU A 13 -1.38 0.65 -3.79
N ARG A 14 -2.23 0.83 -4.82
CA ARG A 14 -1.75 1.07 -6.19
C ARG A 14 -1.05 2.42 -6.35
N ASN A 15 -1.51 3.45 -5.64
CA ASN A 15 -0.86 4.76 -5.64
C ASN A 15 0.52 4.70 -4.96
N ILE A 16 0.63 4.05 -3.81
CA ILE A 16 1.93 3.83 -3.14
C ILE A 16 2.86 3.00 -4.03
N ALA A 17 2.35 1.98 -4.71
CA ALA A 17 3.16 1.21 -5.65
C ALA A 17 3.66 2.06 -6.82
N ASN A 18 2.82 2.91 -7.42
CA ASN A 18 3.27 3.84 -8.47
C ASN A 18 4.33 4.83 -7.94
N MET A 19 4.13 5.38 -6.75
CA MET A 19 5.09 6.29 -6.10
C MET A 19 6.45 5.62 -5.93
N GLY A 20 6.50 4.38 -5.43
CA GLY A 20 7.77 3.64 -5.31
C GLY A 20 8.37 3.17 -6.64
N ILE A 21 7.60 3.14 -7.74
CA ILE A 21 8.14 2.90 -9.08
C ILE A 21 8.80 4.18 -9.61
N GLU A 22 8.17 5.33 -9.37
CA GLU A 22 8.66 6.64 -9.79
C GLU A 22 9.90 7.06 -9.00
N ASP A 23 9.84 6.98 -7.68
CA ASP A 23 10.96 7.23 -6.77
C ASP A 23 10.93 6.24 -5.60
N TYR A 24 11.78 5.23 -5.67
CA TYR A 24 11.91 4.25 -4.61
C TYR A 24 12.61 4.80 -3.36
N THR A 25 13.25 5.98 -3.44
CA THR A 25 13.92 6.65 -2.32
C THR A 25 13.02 7.61 -1.55
N ASP A 26 11.79 7.83 -2.03
CA ASP A 26 10.84 8.75 -1.41
C ASP A 26 10.44 8.30 0.02
N ASP A 27 10.52 9.24 0.96
CA ASP A 27 10.24 8.97 2.38
C ASP A 27 8.74 8.72 2.63
N ILE A 28 7.86 9.35 1.86
CA ILE A 28 6.40 9.16 1.96
C ILE A 28 6.08 7.71 1.57
N PHE A 29 6.63 7.23 0.46
CA PHE A 29 6.55 5.85 0.02
C PHE A 29 7.01 4.90 1.12
N HIS A 30 8.24 5.04 1.61
CA HIS A 30 8.77 4.14 2.65
C HIS A 30 7.90 4.12 3.89
N THR A 31 7.46 5.28 4.36
CA THR A 31 6.70 5.39 5.60
C THR A 31 5.32 4.76 5.42
N TYR A 32 4.59 5.06 4.33
CA TYR A 32 3.23 4.53 4.14
C TYR A 32 3.21 3.09 3.63
N ALA A 33 4.18 2.66 2.83
CA ALA A 33 4.31 1.28 2.37
C ALA A 33 4.52 0.29 3.51
N ASN A 34 5.22 0.71 4.58
CA ASN A 34 5.46 -0.12 5.76
C ASN A 34 4.39 0.02 6.83
N VAL A 35 3.92 1.25 7.10
CA VAL A 35 2.98 1.51 8.20
C VAL A 35 1.55 1.11 7.80
N LEU A 36 1.06 1.52 6.64
CA LEU A 36 -0.34 1.23 6.23
C LEU A 36 -0.48 -0.07 5.45
N PHE A 37 0.59 -0.53 4.81
CA PHE A 37 0.57 -1.71 3.95
C PHE A 37 1.64 -2.72 4.36
N ASP A 38 1.54 -3.92 3.82
CA ASP A 38 2.65 -4.88 3.85
C ASP A 38 3.54 -4.59 2.64
N PHE A 39 4.81 -4.27 2.90
CA PHE A 39 5.77 -3.97 1.86
C PHE A 39 5.85 -5.08 0.81
N THR A 40 5.68 -6.35 1.19
CA THR A 40 5.63 -7.48 0.26
C THR A 40 4.47 -7.34 -0.73
N ASN A 41 3.31 -6.88 -0.26
CA ASN A 41 2.14 -6.64 -1.10
C ASN A 41 2.26 -5.35 -1.93
N VAL A 42 2.95 -4.33 -1.43
CA VAL A 42 3.31 -3.14 -2.21
C VAL A 42 4.24 -3.54 -3.35
N LYS A 43 5.32 -4.27 -3.07
CA LYS A 43 6.26 -4.76 -4.07
C LYS A 43 5.58 -5.65 -5.11
N ALA A 44 4.70 -6.53 -4.67
CA ALA A 44 3.90 -7.37 -5.56
C ALA A 44 2.99 -6.56 -6.50
N GLU A 45 2.40 -5.45 -6.02
CA GLU A 45 1.63 -4.52 -6.85
C GLU A 45 2.56 -3.78 -7.84
N MET A 46 3.75 -3.36 -7.41
CA MET A 46 4.75 -2.73 -8.29
C MET A 46 5.17 -3.67 -9.42
N ASP A 47 5.43 -4.94 -9.10
CA ASP A 47 5.81 -5.95 -10.09
C ASP A 47 4.66 -6.28 -11.04
N PHE A 48 3.41 -6.25 -10.56
CA PHE A 48 2.23 -6.36 -11.42
C PHE A 48 2.10 -5.16 -12.38
N ILE A 49 2.26 -3.92 -11.89
CA ILE A 49 2.25 -2.71 -12.72
C ILE A 49 3.32 -2.77 -13.81
N ASN A 50 4.52 -3.26 -13.47
CA ASN A 50 5.63 -3.43 -14.41
C ASN A 50 5.54 -4.68 -15.30
N GLY A 51 4.45 -5.45 -15.23
CA GLY A 51 4.27 -6.67 -16.02
C GLY A 51 5.16 -7.85 -15.63
N LYS A 52 5.91 -7.76 -14.52
CA LYS A 52 6.77 -8.82 -13.99
C LYS A 52 5.99 -9.91 -13.27
N ARG A 53 4.74 -9.63 -12.88
CA ARG A 53 3.85 -10.56 -12.18
C ARG A 53 2.46 -10.55 -12.80
N LYS A 54 1.81 -11.72 -12.86
CA LYS A 54 0.44 -11.87 -13.40
C LYS A 54 -0.66 -11.50 -12.39
N SER A 55 -0.32 -11.36 -11.12
CA SER A 55 -1.28 -11.09 -10.05
C SER A 55 -0.85 -9.89 -9.23
N GLU A 56 -1.84 -9.12 -8.84
CA GLU A 56 -1.71 -7.92 -8.02
C GLU A 56 -1.28 -8.19 -6.57
N GLY A 57 -0.86 -7.13 -5.90
CA GLY A 57 -0.70 -7.11 -4.44
C GLY A 57 -2.06 -7.19 -3.74
N LYS A 58 -2.10 -7.82 -2.56
CA LYS A 58 -3.33 -7.94 -1.77
C LYS A 58 -3.35 -6.91 -0.65
N ILE A 59 -4.55 -6.44 -0.32
CA ILE A 59 -4.76 -5.56 0.83
C ILE A 59 -5.12 -6.38 2.07
N SER A 60 -4.62 -5.95 3.23
CA SER A 60 -5.12 -6.38 4.53
C SER A 60 -5.84 -5.20 5.17
N ILE A 61 -7.15 -5.35 5.40
CA ILE A 61 -7.96 -4.29 6.01
C ILE A 61 -7.51 -4.04 7.46
N ASN A 62 -7.21 -5.11 8.19
CA ASN A 62 -6.76 -5.03 9.59
C ASN A 62 -5.44 -4.26 9.68
N LYS A 63 -4.44 -4.66 8.88
CA LYS A 63 -3.14 -3.98 8.86
C LYS A 63 -3.28 -2.49 8.52
N PHE A 64 -4.13 -2.16 7.56
CA PHE A 64 -4.36 -0.78 7.16
C PHE A 64 -4.93 0.06 8.32
N PHE A 65 -5.93 -0.44 9.03
CA PHE A 65 -6.51 0.28 10.17
C PHE A 65 -5.58 0.30 11.39
N GLU A 66 -4.85 -0.77 11.66
CA GLU A 66 -3.81 -0.79 12.70
C GLU A 66 -2.74 0.28 12.43
N GLY A 67 -2.24 0.36 11.19
CA GLY A 67 -1.30 1.39 10.76
C GLY A 67 -1.87 2.81 10.84
N LEU A 68 -3.15 2.99 10.51
CA LEU A 68 -3.83 4.29 10.68
C LEU A 68 -3.92 4.70 12.14
N ILE A 69 -4.28 3.77 13.04
CA ILE A 69 -4.37 4.05 14.48
C ILE A 69 -2.99 4.44 15.01
N LEU A 70 -1.94 3.71 14.63
CA LEU A 70 -0.56 4.03 15.00
C LEU A 70 -0.19 5.47 14.58
N ARG A 71 -0.48 5.85 13.33
CA ARG A 71 -0.22 7.23 12.85
C ARG A 71 -1.02 8.31 13.58
N CYS A 72 -2.20 7.98 14.11
CA CYS A 72 -2.96 8.94 14.90
C CYS A 72 -2.38 9.12 16.30
N GLN A 73 -1.66 8.14 16.83
CA GLN A 73 -1.03 8.16 18.16
C GLN A 73 0.34 8.85 18.16
N ASP A 74 1.02 8.88 17.00
CA ASP A 74 2.33 9.52 16.81
C ASP A 74 2.24 11.06 16.64
N ASN A 75 1.10 11.69 16.99
CA ASN A 75 0.91 13.16 17.00
C ASN A 75 0.91 13.74 18.41
#